data_AF-A0A1C5SHP5-F1
#
_entry.id   AF-A0A1C5SHP5-F1
#
_cell.length_a   1.000
_cell.length_b   1.000
_cell.length_c   1.000
_cell.angle_alpha   90.00
_cell.angle_beta   90.00
_cell.angle_gamma   90.00
#
_symmetry.space_group_name_H-M   'P 1'
#
loop_
_entity.id
_entity.type
_entity.pdbx_description
1 polymer ?
#
loop_
_entity_poly.entity_id
_entity_poly.type
_entity_poly.pdbx_seq_one_letter_code
_entity_poly.pdbx_strand_id
1 'polypeptide(L)'
;MKPSTKRPLPAAIGAAGLLAAALVLEILPYGAVLVFAPGPGEQLIQAFSYFSLAPFGYANFFPLPAGILTAASLLLSLLILFGLLPAVRKQIPAGIPGLRTAAPACCIAALACSLLPLSFGPVYMSWASYTVSALLLAAAGLLFYTAAAQKKS
;
A
#
# COMPACT_ATOMS: atom_id res chain seq x y z
N MET A 1 -1.60 -24.01 -31.84
CA MET A 1 -0.98 -23.96 -30.51
C MET A 1 -1.20 -22.57 -29.92
N LYS A 2 -2.03 -22.45 -28.88
CA LYS A 2 -2.21 -21.18 -28.16
C LYS A 2 -0.95 -20.97 -27.32
N PRO A 3 -0.20 -19.85 -27.47
CA PRO A 3 0.99 -19.65 -26.66
C PRO A 3 0.54 -19.63 -25.20
N SER A 4 1.09 -20.56 -24.40
CA SER A 4 0.86 -20.62 -22.97
C SER A 4 1.57 -19.41 -22.35
N THR A 5 0.86 -18.29 -22.27
CA THR A 5 1.26 -17.07 -21.56
C THR A 5 1.57 -17.41 -20.11
N LYS A 6 2.85 -17.67 -19.79
CA LYS A 6 3.28 -17.85 -18.41
C LYS A 6 3.12 -16.51 -17.70
N ARG A 7 1.98 -16.31 -17.04
CA ARG A 7 1.85 -15.22 -16.07
C ARG A 7 3.01 -15.37 -15.07
N PRO A 8 3.68 -14.28 -14.65
CA PRO A 8 4.68 -14.33 -13.59
C PRO A 8 3.95 -14.54 -12.24
N LEU A 9 3.31 -15.70 -12.11
CA LEU A 9 2.55 -16.16 -10.96
C LEU A 9 3.33 -16.03 -9.65
N PRO A 10 4.63 -16.43 -9.55
CA PRO A 10 5.37 -16.26 -8.30
C PRO A 10 5.52 -14.78 -7.90
N ALA A 11 5.75 -13.87 -8.85
CA ALA A 11 5.88 -12.45 -8.56
C ALA A 11 4.55 -11.81 -8.15
N ALA A 12 3.43 -12.24 -8.76
CA ALA A 12 2.09 -11.76 -8.40
C ALA A 12 1.68 -12.25 -6.99
N ILE A 13 1.97 -13.51 -6.65
CA ILE A 13 1.76 -14.06 -5.30
C ILE A 13 2.64 -13.32 -4.29
N GLY A 14 3.92 -13.12 -4.62
CA GLY A 14 4.86 -12.37 -3.78
C GLY A 14 4.38 -10.94 -3.50
N ALA A 15 3.92 -10.21 -4.53
CA ALA A 15 3.36 -8.88 -4.39
C ALA A 15 2.13 -8.87 -3.46
N ALA A 16 1.19 -9.80 -3.65
CA ALA A 16 0.01 -9.91 -2.79
C ALA A 16 0.38 -10.25 -1.34
N GLY A 17 1.37 -11.13 -1.12
CA GLY A 17 1.87 -11.46 0.21
C GLY A 17 2.50 -10.26 0.93
N LEU A 18 3.32 -9.47 0.22
CA LEU A 18 3.93 -8.25 0.77
C LEU A 18 2.88 -7.19 1.11
N LEU A 19 1.89 -6.99 0.23
CA LEU A 19 0.77 -6.07 0.47
C LEU A 19 -0.10 -6.52 1.65
N ALA A 20 -0.34 -7.82 1.80
CA ALA A 20 -1.05 -8.36 2.95
C ALA A 20 -0.28 -8.15 4.25
N ALA A 21 1.04 -8.38 4.24
CA ALA A 21 1.89 -8.13 5.41
C ALA A 21 1.93 -6.63 5.78
N ALA A 22 2.01 -5.75 4.79
CA ALA A 22 1.93 -4.30 4.99
C ALA A 22 0.58 -3.91 5.59
N LEU A 23 -0.53 -4.41 5.04
CA LEU A 23 -1.87 -4.13 5.53
C LEU A 23 -2.09 -4.60 6.96
N VAL A 24 -1.56 -5.78 7.33
CA VAL A 24 -1.58 -6.25 8.71
C VAL A 24 -0.86 -5.24 9.62
N LEU A 25 0.36 -4.84 9.29
CA LEU A 25 1.11 -3.84 10.07
C LEU A 25 0.38 -2.49 10.18
N GLU A 26 -0.31 -2.05 9.14
CA GLU A 26 -1.13 -0.83 9.13
C GLU A 26 -2.37 -0.93 10.03
N ILE A 27 -2.96 -2.12 10.14
CA ILE A 27 -4.08 -2.39 11.06
C ILE A 27 -3.60 -2.38 12.50
N LEU A 28 -2.42 -2.92 12.78
CA LEU A 28 -1.87 -2.93 14.14
C LEU A 28 -1.59 -1.51 14.65
N PRO A 29 -1.73 -1.26 15.97
CA PRO A 29 -1.53 0.06 16.58
C PRO A 29 -0.04 0.39 16.77
N TYR A 30 0.77 0.12 15.75
CA TYR A 30 2.22 0.35 15.78
C TYR A 30 2.67 1.33 14.69
N GLY A 31 1.83 1.65 13.71
CA GLY A 31 2.22 2.40 12.52
C GLY A 31 2.16 3.93 12.67
N ALA A 32 0.99 4.49 13.02
CA ALA A 32 0.75 5.92 12.98
C ALA A 32 1.19 6.58 14.29
N VAL A 33 2.29 7.33 14.27
CA VAL A 33 2.82 7.97 15.47
C VAL A 33 2.22 9.37 15.64
N LEU A 34 1.77 9.65 16.86
CA LEU A 34 1.44 10.99 17.34
C LEU A 34 2.37 11.36 18.48
N VAL A 35 2.81 12.62 18.47
CA VAL A 35 3.64 13.20 19.52
C VAL A 35 2.81 14.28 20.21
N PHE A 36 2.47 14.05 21.47
CA PHE A 36 1.77 14.99 22.33
C PHE A 36 2.77 15.71 23.23
N ALA A 37 2.49 16.96 23.57
CA ALA A 37 3.26 17.75 24.51
C ALA A 37 2.38 18.15 25.71
N PRO A 38 2.19 17.27 26.70
CA PRO A 38 1.32 17.54 27.85
C PRO A 38 1.88 18.59 28.82
N GLY A 39 3.18 18.86 28.76
CA GLY A 39 3.85 19.84 29.62
C GLY A 39 5.17 20.35 29.02
N PRO A 40 5.80 21.37 29.64
CA PRO A 40 7.06 21.92 29.17
C PRO A 40 8.19 20.88 29.29
N GLY A 41 8.70 20.42 28.13
CA GLY A 41 9.76 19.42 28.05
C GLY A 41 9.28 17.96 28.07
N GLU A 42 7.98 17.72 28.24
CA GLU A 42 7.40 16.37 28.18
C GLU A 42 6.88 16.07 26.77
N GLN A 43 7.28 14.93 26.22
CA GLN A 43 6.72 14.39 24.98
C GLN A 43 6.14 13.02 25.24
N LEU A 44 4.86 12.85 24.93
CA LEU A 44 4.17 11.57 24.96
C LEU A 44 4.01 11.09 23.53
N ILE A 45 4.78 10.06 23.17
CA ILE A 45 4.75 9.43 21.85
C ILE A 45 3.80 8.25 21.91
N GLN A 46 2.76 8.26 21.10
CA GLN A 46 1.77 7.20 21.06
C GLN A 46 1.58 6.70 19.62
N ALA A 47 1.61 5.38 19.45
CA ALA A 47 1.37 4.72 18.17
C ALA A 47 -0.10 4.29 18.06
N PHE A 48 -0.65 4.48 16.86
CA PHE A 48 -2.02 4.17 16.49
C PHE A 48 -2.04 3.32 15.22
N SER A 49 -3.19 2.74 14.93
CA SER A 49 -3.46 2.11 13.64
C SER A 49 -3.57 3.18 12.55
N TYR A 50 -3.17 2.85 11.33
CA TYR A 50 -3.39 3.72 10.16
C TYR A 50 -4.89 3.96 9.91
N PHE A 51 -5.76 3.03 10.34
CA PHE A 51 -7.22 3.15 10.22
C PHE A 51 -7.87 3.92 11.37
N SER A 52 -7.10 4.35 12.37
CA SER A 52 -7.63 5.18 13.44
C SER A 52 -7.89 6.59 12.92
N LEU A 53 -9.02 7.18 13.32
CA LEU A 53 -9.31 8.58 13.07
C LEU A 53 -8.57 9.52 14.03
N ALA A 54 -7.93 9.00 15.08
CA ALA A 54 -7.18 9.83 16.02
C ALA A 54 -6.00 10.56 15.33
N PRO A 55 -5.11 9.90 14.56
CA PRO A 55 -4.10 10.60 13.75
C PRO A 55 -4.67 11.66 12.82
N PHE A 56 -5.82 11.36 12.19
CA PHE A 56 -6.51 12.28 11.29
C PHE A 56 -6.99 13.55 12.04
N GLY A 57 -7.51 13.41 13.26
CA GLY A 57 -7.92 14.53 14.10
C GLY A 57 -6.76 15.42 14.58
N TYR A 58 -5.54 14.87 14.67
CA TYR A 58 -4.32 15.60 15.04
C TYR A 58 -3.47 16.04 13.83
N ALA A 59 -4.10 16.19 12.66
CA ALA A 59 -3.48 16.61 11.40
C ALA A 59 -2.41 15.68 10.80
N ASN A 60 -2.21 14.49 11.38
CA ASN A 60 -1.42 13.43 10.75
C ASN A 60 -2.34 12.64 9.80
N PHE A 61 -2.66 13.24 8.66
CA PHE A 61 -3.67 12.72 7.73
C PHE A 61 -3.18 11.53 6.92
N PHE A 62 -1.90 11.45 6.61
CA PHE A 62 -1.34 10.54 5.61
C PHE A 62 -1.38 9.02 5.92
N PRO A 63 -1.34 8.57 7.20
CA PRO A 63 -1.50 7.16 7.53
C PRO A 63 -2.81 6.54 7.01
N LEU A 64 -3.93 7.27 7.08
CA LEU A 64 -5.23 6.75 6.66
C LEU A 64 -5.33 6.54 5.14
N PRO A 65 -5.01 7.52 4.27
CA PRO A 65 -4.88 7.31 2.83
C PRO A 65 -3.87 6.22 2.47
N ALA A 66 -2.74 6.12 3.18
CA ALA A 66 -1.77 5.05 2.94
C ALA A 66 -2.42 3.67 3.13
N GLY A 67 -3.10 3.44 4.25
CA GLY A 67 -3.79 2.17 4.52
C GLY A 67 -4.89 1.83 3.50
N ILE A 68 -5.67 2.84 3.08
CA ILE A 68 -6.69 2.65 2.03
C ILE A 68 -6.05 2.26 0.69
N LEU A 69 -4.97 2.93 0.29
CA LEU A 69 -4.26 2.65 -0.95
C LEU A 69 -3.57 1.28 -0.92
N THR A 70 -3.04 0.86 0.22
CA THR A 70 -2.49 -0.50 0.42
C THR A 70 -3.58 -1.56 0.26
N ALA A 71 -4.75 -1.36 0.90
CA ALA A 71 -5.89 -2.27 0.76
C ALA A 71 -6.41 -2.35 -0.68
N ALA A 72 -6.52 -1.20 -1.36
CA ALA A 72 -6.91 -1.15 -2.77
C ALA A 72 -5.89 -1.86 -3.68
N SER A 73 -4.59 -1.67 -3.42
CA SER A 73 -3.50 -2.36 -4.15
C SER A 73 -3.56 -3.87 -3.96
N LEU A 74 -3.84 -4.34 -2.74
CA LEU A 74 -4.02 -5.76 -2.43
C LEU A 74 -5.21 -6.33 -3.18
N LEU A 75 -6.37 -5.67 -3.11
CA LEU A 75 -7.59 -6.10 -3.79
C LEU A 75 -7.38 -6.20 -5.31
N LEU A 76 -6.77 -5.19 -5.92
CA LEU A 76 -6.41 -5.20 -7.33
C LEU A 76 -5.47 -6.37 -7.67
N SER A 77 -4.47 -6.62 -6.83
CA SER A 77 -3.52 -7.73 -7.00
C SER A 77 -4.21 -9.09 -6.94
N LEU A 78 -5.15 -9.28 -6.01
CA LEU A 78 -5.94 -10.52 -5.89
C LEU A 78 -6.87 -10.71 -7.10
N LEU A 79 -7.55 -9.65 -7.55
CA LEU A 79 -8.37 -9.72 -8.77
C LEU A 79 -7.53 -10.16 -9.97
N ILE A 80 -6.29 -9.66 -10.08
CA ILE A 80 -5.31 -10.07 -11.11
C ILE A 80 -4.91 -11.52 -10.98
N LEU A 81 -4.61 -11.97 -9.76
CA LEU A 81 -4.17 -13.32 -9.48
C LEU A 81 -5.27 -14.35 -9.82
N PHE A 82 -6.50 -14.13 -9.36
CA PHE A 82 -7.63 -15.03 -9.57
C PHE A 82 -8.25 -14.94 -10.97
N GLY A 83 -7.75 -14.04 -11.82
CA GLY A 83 -8.29 -13.88 -13.17
C GLY A 83 -9.75 -13.42 -13.18
N LEU A 84 -10.19 -12.72 -12.13
CA LEU A 84 -11.51 -12.10 -12.02
C LEU A 84 -11.58 -10.79 -12.82
N LEU A 85 -10.46 -10.30 -13.35
CA LEU A 85 -10.41 -9.10 -14.21
C LEU A 85 -11.38 -9.11 -15.38
N PRO A 86 -11.47 -10.13 -16.25
CA PRO A 86 -12.40 -10.09 -17.39
C PRO A 86 -13.86 -9.90 -16.97
N ALA A 87 -14.26 -10.38 -15.79
CA ALA A 87 -15.59 -10.14 -15.24
C ALA A 87 -15.72 -8.68 -14.77
N VAL A 88 -14.77 -8.20 -13.96
CA VAL A 88 -14.78 -6.84 -13.39
C VAL A 88 -14.54 -5.75 -14.46
N ARG A 89 -13.75 -6.04 -15.51
CA ARG A 89 -13.41 -5.11 -16.59
C ARG A 89 -14.63 -4.71 -17.42
N LYS A 90 -15.67 -5.55 -17.50
CA LYS A 90 -16.94 -5.16 -18.13
C LYS A 90 -17.67 -4.06 -17.34
N GLN A 91 -17.41 -3.94 -16.04
CA GLN A 91 -18.04 -2.95 -15.16
C GLN A 91 -17.21 -1.68 -14.96
N ILE A 92 -15.95 -1.64 -15.40
CA ILE A 92 -15.07 -0.48 -15.22
C ILE A 92 -15.09 0.39 -16.49
N PRO A 93 -15.43 1.69 -16.41
CA PRO A 93 -15.46 2.60 -17.55
C PRO A 93 -14.06 2.77 -18.17
N ALA A 94 -14.02 2.90 -19.51
CA ALA A 94 -12.80 2.86 -20.33
C ALA A 94 -11.76 3.99 -20.08
N GLY A 95 -12.09 4.99 -19.24
CA GLY A 95 -11.23 6.13 -18.93
C GLY A 95 -10.20 5.91 -17.81
N ILE A 96 -10.23 4.76 -17.12
CA ILE A 96 -9.27 4.46 -16.04
C ILE A 96 -8.02 3.81 -16.68
N PRO A 97 -6.79 4.27 -16.35
CA PRO A 97 -5.56 3.64 -16.83
C PRO A 97 -5.65 2.14 -16.59
N GLY A 98 -5.33 1.33 -17.61
CA GLY A 98 -5.70 -0.08 -17.63
C GLY A 98 -5.42 -0.78 -16.30
N LEU A 99 -6.36 -1.56 -15.78
CA LEU A 99 -6.35 -2.10 -14.40
C LEU A 99 -5.02 -2.76 -13.96
N ARG A 100 -4.21 -3.21 -14.94
CA ARG A 100 -2.84 -3.74 -14.77
C ARG A 100 -1.82 -2.68 -14.32
N THR A 101 -1.95 -1.43 -14.73
CA THR A 101 -1.11 -0.30 -14.32
C THR A 101 -1.65 0.41 -13.08
N ALA A 102 -2.92 0.15 -12.70
CA ALA A 102 -3.54 0.77 -11.53
C ALA A 102 -2.96 0.24 -10.20
N ALA A 103 -2.71 -1.07 -10.08
CA ALA A 103 -2.11 -1.66 -8.89
C ALA A 103 -0.72 -1.07 -8.54
N PRO A 104 0.25 -1.01 -9.47
CA PRO A 104 1.55 -0.39 -9.15
C PRO A 104 1.44 1.13 -8.89
N ALA A 105 0.55 1.85 -9.58
CA ALA A 105 0.34 3.28 -9.32
C ALA A 105 -0.25 3.54 -7.93
N CYS A 106 -1.23 2.73 -7.51
CA CYS A 106 -1.83 2.78 -6.18
C CYS A 106 -0.80 2.45 -5.09
N CYS A 107 0.07 1.46 -5.34
CA CYS A 107 1.15 1.09 -4.43
C CYS A 107 2.21 2.19 -4.28
N ILE A 108 2.58 2.89 -5.37
CA ILE A 108 3.46 4.07 -5.29
C ILE A 108 2.81 5.18 -4.47
N ALA A 109 1.52 5.45 -4.70
CA ALA A 109 0.81 6.46 -3.94
C ALA A 109 0.74 6.09 -2.44
N ALA A 110 0.50 4.81 -2.11
CA ALA A 110 0.54 4.31 -0.75
C ALA A 110 1.92 4.53 -0.11
N LEU A 111 3.00 4.20 -0.83
CA LEU A 111 4.37 4.40 -0.38
C LEU A 111 4.69 5.88 -0.12
N ALA A 112 4.27 6.75 -1.04
CA ALA A 112 4.43 8.19 -0.85
C ALA A 112 3.70 8.65 0.42
N CYS A 113 2.43 8.27 0.59
CA CYS A 113 1.67 8.60 1.80
C CYS A 113 2.30 8.04 3.07
N SER A 114 2.85 6.83 3.05
CA SER A 114 3.52 6.23 4.21
C SER A 114 4.81 6.96 4.61
N LEU A 115 5.49 7.61 3.66
CA LEU A 115 6.73 8.36 3.93
C LEU A 115 6.48 9.84 4.26
N LEU A 116 5.30 10.39 3.97
CA LEU A 116 4.99 11.81 4.24
C LEU A 116 5.11 12.23 5.71
N PRO A 117 4.81 11.37 6.72
CA PRO A 117 5.06 11.74 8.12
C PRO A 117 6.54 12.07 8.41
N LEU A 118 7.48 11.61 7.58
CA LEU A 118 8.91 11.97 7.69
C LEU A 118 9.16 13.47 7.50
N SER A 119 8.28 14.17 6.78
CA SER A 119 8.39 15.63 6.60
C SER A 119 8.16 16.41 7.90
N PHE A 120 7.46 15.82 8.87
CA PHE A 120 7.31 16.35 10.23
C PHE A 120 8.47 15.97 11.16
N GLY A 121 9.36 15.08 10.71
CA GLY A 121 10.54 14.60 11.44
C GLY A 121 10.54 13.09 11.68
N PRO A 122 11.72 12.49 11.95
CA PRO A 122 11.85 11.04 12.13
C PRO A 122 11.11 10.51 13.36
N VAL A 123 10.81 11.36 14.35
CA VAL A 123 10.04 11.01 15.55
C VAL A 123 8.59 10.59 15.23
N TYR A 124 8.06 10.99 14.07
CA TYR A 124 6.72 10.62 13.58
C TYR A 124 6.70 9.32 12.78
N MET A 125 7.85 8.64 12.68
CA MET A 125 7.96 7.30 12.10
C MET A 125 8.29 6.28 13.20
N SER A 126 7.54 5.18 13.23
CA SER A 126 7.85 4.01 14.03
C SER A 126 8.64 2.98 13.22
N TRP A 127 9.20 1.98 13.91
CA TRP A 127 9.77 0.82 13.25
C TRP A 127 8.76 0.11 12.31
N ALA A 128 7.47 0.11 12.68
CA ALA A 128 6.42 -0.53 11.89
C ALA A 128 6.13 0.25 10.62
N SER A 129 6.09 1.58 10.67
CA SER A 129 5.86 2.41 9.47
C SER A 129 7.05 2.41 8.50
N TYR A 130 8.28 2.30 9.01
CA TYR A 130 9.46 2.01 8.17
C TYR A 130 9.35 0.64 7.49
N THR A 131 8.89 -0.37 8.24
CA THR A 131 8.67 -1.72 7.70
C THR A 131 7.58 -1.74 6.62
N VAL A 132 6.46 -1.07 6.85
CA VAL A 132 5.38 -0.88 5.86
C VAL A 132 5.95 -0.23 4.59
N SER A 133 6.73 0.83 4.72
CA SER A 133 7.34 1.53 3.58
C SER A 133 8.27 0.61 2.76
N ALA A 134 9.08 -0.22 3.44
CA ALA A 134 9.95 -1.20 2.78
C ALA A 134 9.14 -2.30 2.06
N LEU A 135 8.07 -2.79 2.68
CA LEU A 135 7.16 -3.78 2.07
C LEU A 135 6.44 -3.21 0.84
N LEU A 136 5.97 -1.97 0.91
CA LEU A 136 5.33 -1.28 -0.21
C LEU A 136 6.31 -1.05 -1.37
N LEU A 137 7.58 -0.75 -1.08
CA LEU A 137 8.62 -0.59 -2.11
C LEU A 137 8.88 -1.91 -2.84
N ALA A 138 9.05 -3.00 -2.09
CA ALA A 138 9.25 -4.32 -2.65
C ALA A 138 8.02 -4.80 -3.44
N ALA A 139 6.81 -4.56 -2.92
CA ALA A 139 5.56 -4.86 -3.61
C ALA A 139 5.44 -4.07 -4.92
N ALA A 140 5.76 -2.77 -4.93
CA ALA A 140 5.75 -1.96 -6.14
C ALA A 140 6.68 -2.56 -7.21
N GLY A 141 7.90 -2.94 -6.85
CA GLY A 141 8.85 -3.59 -7.77
C GLY A 141 8.28 -4.86 -8.41
N LEU A 142 7.65 -5.74 -7.61
CA LEU A 142 7.00 -6.94 -8.13
C LEU A 142 5.79 -6.63 -9.01
N LEU A 143 4.98 -5.62 -8.64
CA LEU A 143 3.83 -5.20 -9.46
C LEU A 143 4.27 -4.63 -10.81
N PHE A 144 5.34 -3.83 -10.86
CA PHE A 144 5.90 -3.35 -12.14
C PHE A 144 6.43 -4.49 -12.99
N TYR A 145 7.15 -5.44 -12.38
CA TYR A 145 7.65 -6.63 -13.07
C TYR A 145 6.49 -7.44 -13.68
N THR A 146 5.42 -7.67 -12.91
CA THR A 146 4.26 -8.42 -13.39
C THR A 146 3.53 -7.68 -14.52
N ALA A 147 3.35 -6.37 -14.41
CA ALA A 147 2.74 -5.54 -15.44
C ALA A 147 3.56 -5.53 -16.74
N ALA A 148 4.89 -5.43 -16.65
CA ALA A 148 5.79 -5.45 -17.81
C ALA A 148 5.80 -6.82 -18.52
N ALA A 149 5.83 -7.92 -17.77
CA ALA A 149 5.78 -9.27 -18.32
C ALA A 149 4.46 -9.58 -19.04
N GLN A 150 3.34 -8.99 -18.59
CA GLN A 150 2.02 -9.16 -19.21
C GLN A 150 1.79 -8.28 -20.46
N LYS A 151 2.65 -7.27 -20.73
CA LYS A 151 2.60 -6.44 -21.94
C LYS A 151 3.36 -7.07 -23.12
N LYS A 152 4.30 -7.98 -22.83
CA LYS A 152 5.12 -8.69 -23.83
C LYS A 152 4.48 -9.98 -24.37
N SER A 153 3.34 -10.42 -23.82
CA SER A 153 2.58 -11.60 -24.27
C SER A 153 1.30 -11.19 -24.97
#